data_AF-A0A938NNK9-F1
#
_entry.id   AF-A0A938NNK9-F1
#
_cell.length_a   1.000
_cell.length_b   1.000
_cell.length_c   1.000
_cell.angle_alpha   90.00
_cell.angle_beta   90.00
_cell.angle_gamma   90.00
#
_symmetry.space_group_name_H-M   'P 1'
#
loop_
_entity.id
_entity.type
_entity.pdbx_description
1 polymer ?
#
loop_
_entity_poly.entity_id
_entity_poly.type
_entity_poly.pdbx_seq_one_letter_code
_entity_poly.pdbx_strand_id
1 'polypeptide(L)' 'VSFLGQGIHPLDAAKTAVYLHGLAGDIAAERLSQEAMLPTDLIESLPQAFGVLSSY' A
#
# COMPACT_ATOMS: atom_id res chain seq x y z
N VAL A 1 -5.06 5.21 -11.50
CA VAL A 1 -3.81 5.74 -12.09
C VAL A 1 -2.67 5.44 -11.12
N SER A 2 -1.52 4.93 -11.59
CA SER A 2 -0.35 4.61 -10.74
C SER A 2 0.44 5.87 -10.36
N PHE A 3 1.43 5.78 -9.46
CA PHE A 3 2.29 6.93 -9.08
C PHE A 3 3.10 7.49 -10.25
N LEU A 4 3.60 6.63 -11.14
CA LEU A 4 4.27 7.09 -12.35
C LEU A 4 3.31 7.87 -13.26
N GLY A 5 2.06 7.42 -13.39
CA GLY A 5 1.02 8.12 -14.15
C GLY A 5 0.58 9.46 -13.54
N GLN A 6 0.97 9.74 -12.30
CA GLN A 6 0.76 11.03 -11.64
C GLN A 6 1.96 11.99 -11.83
N GLY A 7 3.00 11.59 -12.56
CA GLY A 7 4.17 12.42 -12.84
C GLY A 7 5.27 12.36 -11.79
N ILE A 8 5.19 11.44 -10.83
CA ILE A 8 6.26 11.22 -9.84
C ILE A 8 7.48 10.62 -10.55
N HIS A 9 8.67 11.11 -10.20
CA HIS A 9 9.94 10.62 -10.75
C HIS A 9 10.01 9.08 -10.63
N PRO A 10 10.44 8.33 -11.68
CA PRO A 10 10.24 6.88 -11.73
C PRO A 10 10.77 6.11 -10.52
N LEU A 11 11.95 6.48 -10.01
CA LEU A 11 12.53 5.83 -8.84
C LEU A 11 11.68 6.04 -7.58
N ASP A 12 11.17 7.25 -7.40
CA ASP A 12 10.37 7.61 -6.24
C ASP A 12 8.96 7.02 -6.35
N ALA A 13 8.39 6.96 -7.56
CA ALA A 13 7.14 6.28 -7.83
C ALA A 13 7.22 4.79 -7.47
N ALA A 14 8.31 4.12 -7.85
CA ALA A 14 8.54 2.72 -7.51
C ALA A 14 8.72 2.50 -6.00
N LYS A 15 9.55 3.34 -5.35
CA LYS A 15 9.75 3.29 -3.89
C LYS A 15 8.43 3.46 -3.13
N THR A 16 7.66 4.49 -3.48
CA THR A 16 6.36 4.78 -2.84
C THR A 16 5.36 3.64 -3.08
N ALA A 17 5.32 3.07 -4.29
CA ALA A 17 4.45 1.93 -4.60
C ALA A 17 4.78 0.70 -3.75
N VAL A 18 6.06 0.33 -3.68
CA VAL A 18 6.51 -0.85 -2.91
C VAL A 18 6.29 -0.65 -1.42
N TYR A 19 6.57 0.56 -0.90
CA TYR A 19 6.31 0.89 0.50
C TYR A 19 4.83 0.77 0.84
N LEU A 20 3.95 1.40 0.05
CA LEU A 20 2.49 1.33 0.29
C LEU A 20 1.93 -0.08 0.14
N HIS A 21 2.46 -0.88 -0.80
CA HIS A 21 2.06 -2.27 -0.95
C HIS A 21 2.42 -3.10 0.29
N GLY A 22 3.64 -2.94 0.81
CA GLY A 22 4.07 -3.59 2.06
C GLY A 22 3.21 -3.18 3.25
N LEU A 23 3.00 -1.87 3.43
CA LEU A 23 2.17 -1.34 4.51
C LEU A 23 0.71 -1.83 4.46
N ALA A 24 0.12 -1.90 3.26
CA ALA A 24 -1.22 -2.46 3.09
C ALA A 24 -1.25 -3.97 3.40
N GLY A 25 -0.18 -4.69 3.10
CA GLY A 25 0.02 -6.08 3.50
C GLY A 25 0.10 -6.26 5.01
N ASP A 26 0.88 -5.44 5.69
CA ASP A 26 1.02 -5.49 7.14
C ASP A 26 -0.33 -5.22 7.83
N ILE A 27 -1.07 -4.19 7.39
CA ILE A 27 -2.41 -3.88 7.90
C ILE A 27 -3.39 -5.03 7.65
N ALA A 28 -3.38 -5.63 6.46
CA ALA A 28 -4.25 -6.77 6.14
C ALA A 28 -3.91 -7.99 7.02
N ALA A 29 -2.62 -8.24 7.26
CA ALA A 29 -2.15 -9.33 8.11
C ALA A 29 -2.54 -9.14 9.58
N GLU A 30 -2.52 -7.90 10.10
CA GLU A 30 -2.99 -7.58 11.46
C GLU A 30 -4.48 -7.89 11.65
N ARG A 31 -5.29 -7.64 10.62
CA ARG A 31 -6.74 -7.90 10.64
C ARG A 31 -7.08 -9.38 10.45
N LEU A 32 -6.23 -10.13 9.74
CA LEU A 32 -6.44 -11.51 9.33
C LEU A 32 -5.30 -12.40 9.81
N SER A 33 -4.46 -12.87 8.88
CA SER A 33 -3.21 -13.59 9.12
C SER A 33 -2.31 -13.43 7.90
N GLN A 34 -1.01 -13.62 8.05
CA GLN A 34 -0.07 -13.56 6.92
C GLN A 34 -0.30 -14.70 5.92
N GLU A 35 -0.75 -15.86 6.40
CA GLU A 35 -0.89 -17.09 5.62
C GLU A 35 -2.21 -17.20 4.86
N ALA A 36 -3.29 -16.60 5.38
CA ALA A 36 -4.63 -16.73 4.81
C ALA A 36 -5.18 -15.46 4.15
N MET A 37 -4.48 -14.33 4.24
CA MET A 37 -4.89 -13.11 3.53
C MET A 37 -4.84 -13.29 2.01
N LEU A 38 -5.80 -12.67 1.33
CA LEU A 38 -5.90 -12.61 -0.11
C LEU A 38 -5.36 -11.27 -0.63
N PRO A 39 -4.92 -11.19 -1.89
CA PRO A 39 -4.56 -9.91 -2.51
C PRO A 39 -5.70 -8.86 -2.47
N THR A 40 -6.96 -9.29 -2.43
CA THR A 40 -8.11 -8.39 -2.27
C THR A 40 -8.16 -7.72 -0.89
N ASP A 41 -7.69 -8.41 0.15
CA ASP A 41 -7.64 -7.85 1.51
C ASP A 41 -6.62 -6.71 1.61
N LEU A 42 -5.53 -6.79 0.82
CA LEU A 42 -4.58 -5.69 0.66
C LEU A 42 -5.23 -4.48 -0.02
N ILE A 43 -6.03 -4.71 -1.06
CA ILE A 43 -6.75 -3.63 -1.76
C ILE A 43 -7.68 -2.89 -0.80
N GLU A 44 -8.40 -3.64 0.05
CA GLU A 44 -9.25 -3.05 1.10
C GLU A 44 -8.48 -2.26 2.16
N SER A 45 -7.20 -2.61 2.38
CA SER A 45 -6.32 -1.96 3.36
C SER A 45 -5.59 -0.73 2.80
N LEU A 46 -5.62 -0.50 1.48
CA LEU A 46 -4.98 0.65 0.84
C LEU A 46 -5.42 2.01 1.41
N PRO A 47 -6.71 2.29 1.68
CA PRO A 47 -7.12 3.58 2.25
C PRO A 47 -6.46 3.88 3.60
N GLN A 48 -6.30 2.87 4.46
CA GLN A 48 -5.60 3.02 5.74
C GLN A 48 -4.10 3.24 5.52
N ALA A 49 -3.47 2.49 4.61
CA ALA A 49 -2.06 2.68 4.25
C ALA A 49 -1.79 4.11 3.73
N PHE A 50 -2.69 4.68 2.91
CA PHE A 50 -2.62 6.08 2.49
C PHE A 50 -2.84 7.05 3.66
N GLY A 51 -3.78 6.74 4.57
CA GLY A 51 -4.03 7.56 5.76
C GLY A 51 -2.80 7.73 6.66
N VAL A 52 -1.95 6.70 6.75
CA VAL A 52 -0.68 6.77 7.49
C VAL A 52 0.27 7.82 6.87
N LEU A 53 0.32 7.94 5.54
CA LEU A 53 1.16 8.92 4.85
C LEU A 53 0.62 10.36 4.94
N SER A 54 -0.70 10.52 4.96
CA SER A 54 -1.37 11.84 5.04
C SER A 54 -1.36 12.45 6.44
N SER A 55 -0.93 11.71 7.46
CA SER A 55 -0.92 12.16 8.87
C SER A 55 0.43 12.74 9.33
N TYR A 56 1.36 12.97 8.40
CA TYR A 56 2.64 13.65 8.61
C TYR A 56 2.62 15.05 8.00
#